data_AF-A0A843I824-F1
#
_entry.id   AF-A0A843I824-F1
#
_cell.length_a   1.000
_cell.length_b   1.000
_cell.length_c   1.000
_cell.angle_alpha   90.00
_cell.angle_beta   90.00
_cell.angle_gamma   90.00
#
_symmetry.space_group_name_H-M   'P 1'
#
loop_
_entity.id
_entity.type
_entity.pdbx_description
1 polymer ?
#
loop_
_entity_poly.entity_id
_entity_poly.type
_entity_poly.pdbx_seq_one_letter_code
_entity_poly.pdbx_strand_id
1 'polypeptide(L)'
;QDLLSVQVVHWPAAAQVAEKAYIKYGLGQADLRDKDVLVMDDIVDTGDSVALAKESVEKCCRPRTVKTAALQVIITTAKFVPDFYAVEVKEWYWYQYPWTALEDMESFLLRMFREEKRQLWSMDDVVAKFAEYYGEELLERRFMYFRLAIERLKGSGALRQRDCGGVQCVQLSI
;
A
#
# COMPACT_ATOMS: atom_id res chain seq x y z
N GLN A 1 6.11 19.93 19.27
CA GLN A 1 5.13 19.65 18.20
C GLN A 1 4.48 18.32 18.54
N ASP A 2 3.17 18.24 18.42
CA ASP A 2 2.40 17.06 18.78
C ASP A 2 2.18 16.20 17.53
N LEU A 3 2.34 14.88 17.63
CA LEU A 3 2.08 13.94 16.52
C LEU A 3 1.08 12.89 16.98
N LEU A 4 0.01 12.73 16.21
CA LEU A 4 -1.06 11.76 16.43
C LEU A 4 -1.25 10.97 15.14
N SER A 5 -1.59 9.70 15.26
CA SER A 5 -1.86 8.83 14.11
C SER A 5 -3.30 8.30 14.16
N VAL A 6 -3.96 8.27 13.01
CA VAL A 6 -5.27 7.64 12.84
C VAL A 6 -5.13 6.48 11.88
N GLN A 7 -5.65 5.31 12.27
CA GLN A 7 -5.70 4.17 11.37
C GLN A 7 -6.99 4.20 10.56
N VAL A 8 -6.87 4.54 9.28
CA VAL A 8 -7.93 4.38 8.28
C VAL A 8 -7.80 3.00 7.65
N VAL A 9 -8.91 2.29 7.46
CA VAL A 9 -8.93 0.96 6.84
C VAL A 9 -9.86 0.96 5.63
N HIS A 10 -9.39 0.33 4.55
CA HIS A 10 -10.16 0.02 3.34
C HIS A 10 -10.44 -1.48 3.28
N TRP A 11 -11.67 -1.88 3.03
CA TRP A 11 -12.00 -3.28 2.75
C TRP A 11 -11.95 -3.53 1.24
N PRO A 12 -11.19 -4.53 0.75
CA PRO A 12 -11.33 -4.96 -0.63
C PRO A 12 -12.74 -5.54 -0.80
N ALA A 13 -13.46 -5.10 -1.83
CA ALA A 13 -14.85 -5.43 -2.08
C ALA A 13 -15.07 -6.95 -2.28
N ALA A 14 -15.23 -7.70 -1.20
CA ALA A 14 -15.86 -9.00 -1.21
C ALA A 14 -17.38 -8.75 -1.35
N ALA A 15 -17.84 -8.68 -2.60
CA ALA A 15 -19.24 -8.70 -3.04
C ALA A 15 -20.25 -7.88 -2.18
N GLN A 16 -20.70 -6.74 -2.76
CA GLN A 16 -21.94 -6.01 -2.43
C GLN A 16 -21.95 -4.94 -1.32
N VAL A 17 -20.82 -4.51 -0.77
CA VAL A 17 -20.79 -3.28 0.05
C VAL A 17 -19.86 -2.29 -0.63
N ALA A 18 -20.37 -1.09 -0.92
CA ALA A 18 -19.57 0.01 -1.45
C ALA A 18 -18.26 0.14 -0.66
N GLU A 19 -17.13 0.28 -1.35
CA GLU A 19 -15.84 0.59 -0.73
C GLU A 19 -16.03 1.80 0.19
N LYS A 20 -16.04 1.56 1.50
CA LYS A 20 -16.19 2.61 2.48
C LYS A 20 -15.03 2.53 3.47
N ALA A 21 -14.16 3.51 3.40
CA ALA A 21 -13.13 3.72 4.39
C ALA A 21 -13.76 3.94 5.77
N TYR A 22 -13.09 3.48 6.84
CA TYR A 22 -13.51 3.75 8.21
C TYR A 22 -12.31 3.93 9.15
N ILE A 23 -12.54 4.60 10.28
CA ILE A 23 -11.55 4.74 11.35
C ILE A 23 -11.59 3.50 12.25
N LYS A 24 -10.49 2.73 12.29
CA LYS A 24 -10.43 1.48 13.07
C LYS A 24 -10.43 1.73 14.58
N TYR A 25 -9.66 2.73 15.01
CA TYR A 25 -9.57 3.17 16.40
C TYR A 25 -9.77 4.68 16.43
N GLY A 26 -10.82 5.14 17.10
CA GLY A 26 -11.09 6.57 17.23
C GLY A 26 -9.94 7.31 17.91
N LEU A 27 -9.83 8.62 17.67
CA LEU A 27 -8.82 9.50 18.27
C LEU A 27 -8.95 9.70 19.79
N GLY A 28 -9.89 9.01 20.44
CA GLY A 28 -10.08 9.05 21.89
C GLY A 28 -10.50 10.44 22.37
N GLN A 29 -9.88 10.89 23.48
CA GLN A 29 -10.13 12.20 24.13
C GLN A 29 -9.11 13.27 23.71
N ALA A 30 -8.46 13.14 22.55
CA ALA A 30 -7.51 14.14 22.09
C ALA A 30 -8.19 15.53 22.04
N ASP A 31 -7.68 16.46 22.84
CA ASP A 31 -8.19 17.83 22.91
C ASP A 31 -7.24 18.75 22.16
N LEU A 32 -7.65 19.13 20.95
CA LEU A 32 -6.88 19.96 20.03
C LEU A 32 -7.38 21.41 20.04
N ARG A 33 -8.09 21.84 21.08
CA ARG A 33 -8.48 23.24 21.26
C ARG A 33 -7.30 24.17 21.05
N ASP A 34 -7.55 25.24 20.30
CA ASP A 34 -6.58 26.28 19.94
C ASP A 34 -5.41 25.82 19.04
N LYS A 35 -5.40 24.56 18.58
CA LYS A 35 -4.39 24.02 17.65
C LYS A 35 -4.84 24.12 16.20
N ASP A 36 -3.91 24.51 15.33
CA ASP A 36 -4.04 24.27 13.89
C ASP A 36 -3.49 22.88 13.58
N VAL A 37 -4.31 22.06 12.94
CA VAL A 37 -4.01 20.66 12.67
C VAL A 37 -3.74 20.46 11.18
N LEU A 38 -2.71 19.70 10.87
CA LEU A 38 -2.43 19.21 9.52
C LEU A 38 -2.65 17.70 9.50
N VAL A 39 -3.67 17.24 8.79
CA VAL A 39 -3.87 15.82 8.48
C VAL A 39 -3.07 15.49 7.24
N MET A 40 -2.21 14.48 7.31
CA MET A 40 -1.30 14.13 6.23
C MET A 40 -1.34 12.64 5.93
N ASP A 41 -1.28 12.31 4.64
CA ASP A 41 -1.11 10.95 4.12
C ASP A 41 0.02 10.94 3.06
N ASP A 42 0.46 9.77 2.61
CA ASP A 42 1.51 9.69 1.59
C ASP A 42 0.98 10.06 0.19
N ILE A 43 -0.12 9.45 -0.23
CA ILE A 43 -0.74 9.69 -1.53
C ILE A 43 -2.26 9.87 -1.42
N VAL A 44 -2.77 10.78 -2.24
CA VAL A 44 -4.21 10.91 -2.51
C VAL A 44 -4.50 10.30 -3.87
N ASP A 45 -5.11 9.12 -3.88
CA ASP A 45 -5.75 8.51 -5.05
C ASP A 45 -7.18 9.04 -5.17
N THR A 46 -8.20 8.39 -4.59
CA THR A 46 -9.56 8.95 -4.53
C THR A 46 -9.69 10.09 -3.52
N GLY A 47 -8.88 10.04 -2.44
CA GLY A 47 -8.89 10.99 -1.31
C GLY A 47 -9.84 10.64 -0.18
N ASP A 48 -10.48 9.47 -0.22
CA ASP A 48 -11.45 9.05 0.81
C ASP A 48 -10.80 8.93 2.21
N SER A 49 -9.53 8.48 2.29
CA SER A 49 -8.79 8.38 3.56
C SER A 49 -8.61 9.74 4.24
N VAL A 50 -8.07 10.70 3.50
CA VAL A 50 -7.73 12.04 4.02
C VAL A 50 -9.00 12.80 4.38
N ALA A 51 -10.04 12.71 3.54
CA ALA A 51 -11.34 13.32 3.81
C ALA A 51 -11.95 12.77 5.11
N LEU A 52 -11.97 11.44 5.29
CA LEU A 52 -12.48 10.80 6.49
C LEU A 52 -11.66 11.15 7.74
N ALA A 53 -10.34 11.20 7.63
CA ALA A 53 -9.46 11.57 8.74
C ALA A 53 -9.69 13.03 9.16
N LYS A 54 -9.78 13.96 8.19
CA LYS A 54 -10.12 15.36 8.44
C LYS A 54 -11.47 15.49 9.16
N GLU A 55 -12.51 14.87 8.62
CA GLU A 55 -13.86 14.89 9.21
C GLU A 55 -13.85 14.35 10.64
N SER A 56 -13.10 13.28 10.88
CA SER A 56 -12.98 12.66 12.21
C SER A 56 -12.35 13.62 13.21
N VAL A 57 -11.24 14.27 12.84
CA VAL A 57 -10.54 15.27 13.68
C VAL A 57 -11.44 16.46 14.00
N GLU A 58 -12.11 17.01 12.98
CA GLU A 58 -13.04 18.14 13.13
C GLU A 58 -14.17 17.82 14.11
N LYS A 59 -14.70 16.59 14.07
CA LYS A 59 -15.82 16.15 14.93
C LYS A 59 -15.39 15.79 16.35
N CYS A 60 -14.26 15.11 16.55
CA CYS A 60 -13.89 14.58 17.86
C CYS A 60 -13.16 15.57 18.75
N CYS A 61 -12.34 16.44 18.15
CA CYS A 61 -11.13 16.90 18.81
C CYS A 61 -11.05 18.41 18.96
N ARG A 62 -12.06 19.16 18.51
CA ARG A 62 -12.23 20.62 18.68
C ARG A 62 -11.01 21.46 18.23
N PRO A 63 -10.43 21.21 17.05
CA PRO A 63 -9.30 21.99 16.54
C PRO A 63 -9.70 23.45 16.21
N ARG A 64 -8.73 24.37 16.18
CA ARG A 64 -8.92 25.73 15.67
C ARG A 64 -9.12 25.74 14.15
N THR A 65 -8.26 25.00 13.45
CA THR A 65 -8.37 24.76 11.99
C THR A 65 -7.87 23.37 11.66
N VAL A 66 -8.35 22.79 10.56
CA VAL A 66 -7.82 21.54 9.99
C VAL A 66 -7.52 21.74 8.51
N LYS A 67 -6.25 21.54 8.14
CA LYS A 67 -5.80 21.45 6.75
C LYS A 67 -5.32 20.05 6.44
N THR A 68 -5.16 19.79 5.15
CA THR A 68 -4.78 18.48 4.61
C THR A 68 -3.54 18.57 3.75
N ALA A 69 -2.70 17.55 3.79
CA ALA A 69 -1.50 17.44 2.96
C ALA A 69 -1.30 16.02 2.44
N ALA A 70 -0.65 15.91 1.28
CA ALA A 70 -0.12 14.65 0.76
C ALA A 70 1.25 14.87 0.12
N LEU A 71 2.04 13.82 -0.07
CA LEU A 71 3.22 13.93 -0.93
C LEU A 71 2.78 14.03 -2.39
N GLN A 72 1.83 13.18 -2.80
CA GLN A 72 1.32 13.11 -4.16
C GLN A 72 -0.21 13.15 -4.21
N VAL A 73 -0.75 13.70 -5.30
CA VAL A 73 -2.17 13.62 -5.64
C VAL A 73 -2.34 13.14 -7.08
N ILE A 74 -3.08 12.05 -7.28
CA ILE A 74 -3.42 11.53 -8.60
C ILE A 74 -4.66 12.27 -9.09
N ILE A 75 -4.46 13.34 -9.86
CA ILE A 75 -5.54 14.29 -10.17
C ILE A 75 -6.66 13.68 -11.03
N THR A 76 -6.37 12.62 -11.77
CA THR A 76 -7.33 11.93 -12.64
C THR A 76 -8.33 11.06 -11.89
N THR A 77 -8.02 10.67 -10.66
CA THR A 77 -8.87 9.81 -9.82
C THR A 77 -9.37 10.52 -8.55
N ALA A 78 -8.71 11.61 -8.15
CA ALA A 78 -9.05 12.38 -6.96
C ALA A 78 -10.46 12.97 -6.99
N LYS A 79 -11.25 12.61 -5.98
CA LYS A 79 -12.55 13.24 -5.64
C LYS A 79 -12.39 14.27 -4.54
N PHE A 80 -11.35 14.13 -3.73
CA PHE A 80 -10.92 15.08 -2.71
C PHE A 80 -9.48 15.49 -2.98
N VAL A 81 -9.21 16.79 -3.08
CA VAL A 81 -7.87 17.35 -3.30
C VAL A 81 -7.39 17.99 -1.99
N PRO A 82 -6.19 17.63 -1.47
CA PRO A 82 -5.69 18.19 -0.21
C PRO A 82 -5.30 19.66 -0.36
N ASP A 83 -5.30 20.41 0.76
CA ASP A 83 -4.90 21.83 0.79
C ASP A 83 -3.45 22.04 0.32
N PHE A 84 -2.58 21.06 0.55
CA PHE A 84 -1.19 21.06 0.13
C PHE A 84 -0.79 19.72 -0.49
N TYR A 85 0.03 19.74 -1.52
CA TYR A 85 0.67 18.54 -2.06
C TYR A 85 2.02 18.90 -2.68
N ALA A 86 2.97 17.96 -2.70
CA ALA A 86 4.28 18.20 -3.29
C ALA A 86 4.29 17.94 -4.81
N VAL A 87 3.55 16.93 -5.27
CA VAL A 87 3.54 16.52 -6.68
C VAL A 87 2.12 16.24 -7.16
N GLU A 88 1.71 16.90 -8.23
CA GLU A 88 0.54 16.53 -9.01
C GLU A 88 0.90 15.42 -9.99
N VAL A 89 0.18 14.30 -9.91
CA VAL A 89 0.35 13.12 -10.77
C VAL A 89 -0.81 13.08 -11.77
N LYS A 90 -0.50 13.13 -13.06
CA LYS A 90 -1.51 13.23 -14.14
C LYS A 90 -1.98 11.89 -14.69
N GLU A 91 -1.22 10.83 -14.46
CA GLU A 91 -1.51 9.49 -14.95
C GLU A 91 -1.30 8.50 -13.82
N TRP A 92 -2.13 7.45 -13.79
CA TRP A 92 -2.08 6.49 -12.71
C TRP A 92 -0.86 5.58 -12.87
N TYR A 93 -0.02 5.55 -11.85
CA TYR A 93 1.11 4.64 -11.70
C TYR A 93 1.11 4.07 -10.29
N TRP A 94 1.58 2.84 -10.12
CA TRP A 94 1.84 2.32 -8.79
C TRP A 94 3.11 2.95 -8.22
N TYR A 95 2.96 3.74 -7.17
CA TYR A 95 4.10 4.31 -6.44
C TYR A 95 4.51 3.38 -5.30
N GLN A 96 5.64 2.69 -5.49
CA GLN A 96 6.24 1.93 -4.40
C GLN A 96 7.08 2.86 -3.52
N TYR A 97 6.55 3.19 -2.34
CA TYR A 97 7.29 3.95 -1.34
C TYR A 97 8.34 3.10 -0.62
N PRO A 98 9.39 3.71 -0.05
CA PRO A 98 10.39 2.98 0.72
C PRO A 98 9.80 2.17 1.89
N TRP A 99 8.73 2.68 2.53
CA TRP A 99 8.08 2.01 3.66
C TRP A 99 7.11 0.88 3.25
N THR A 100 6.61 0.86 2.01
CA THR A 100 5.75 -0.22 1.49
C THR A 100 6.50 -1.25 0.65
N ALA A 101 7.78 -1.01 0.33
CA ALA A 101 8.52 -1.79 -0.66
C ALA A 101 8.48 -3.31 -0.45
N LEU A 102 8.55 -3.78 0.80
CA LEU A 102 8.47 -5.21 1.09
C LEU A 102 7.06 -5.78 0.85
N GLU A 103 6.04 -5.09 1.34
CA GLU A 103 4.62 -5.51 1.20
C GLU A 103 4.17 -5.48 -0.26
N ASP A 104 4.62 -4.48 -1.01
CA ASP A 104 4.39 -4.37 -2.46
C ASP A 104 5.07 -5.53 -3.19
N MET A 105 6.33 -5.85 -2.87
CA MET A 105 7.03 -7.00 -3.47
C MET A 105 6.33 -8.34 -3.19
N GLU A 106 5.87 -8.56 -1.95
CA GLU A 106 5.08 -9.75 -1.60
C GLU A 106 3.78 -9.80 -2.42
N SER A 107 3.06 -8.69 -2.53
CA SER A 107 1.81 -8.57 -3.26
C SER A 107 1.98 -8.79 -4.76
N PHE A 108 3.04 -8.22 -5.34
CA PHE A 108 3.40 -8.37 -6.75
C PHE A 108 3.74 -9.82 -7.10
N LEU A 109 4.58 -10.46 -6.28
CA LEU A 109 4.91 -11.88 -6.45
C LEU A 109 3.67 -12.76 -6.36
N LEU A 110 2.82 -12.55 -5.35
CA LEU A 110 1.57 -13.32 -5.20
C LEU A 110 0.59 -13.09 -6.36
N ARG A 111 0.50 -11.86 -6.88
CA ARG A 111 -0.31 -11.57 -8.06
C ARG A 111 0.23 -12.34 -9.27
N MET A 112 1.53 -12.22 -9.55
CA MET A 112 2.20 -12.92 -10.64
C MET A 112 1.99 -14.44 -10.56
N PHE A 113 2.26 -15.06 -9.39
CA PHE A 113 2.08 -16.51 -9.23
C PHE A 113 0.62 -16.98 -9.41
N ARG A 114 -0.38 -16.15 -9.08
CA ARG A 114 -1.80 -16.50 -9.23
C ARG A 114 -2.29 -16.37 -10.68
N GLU A 115 -1.81 -15.36 -11.38
CA GLU A 115 -2.19 -15.12 -12.78
C GLU A 115 -1.52 -16.14 -13.72
N GLU A 116 -0.30 -16.55 -13.38
CA GLU A 116 0.45 -17.53 -14.14
C GLU A 116 0.03 -18.97 -13.79
N LYS A 117 -0.43 -19.73 -14.79
CA LYS A 117 -0.93 -21.12 -14.61
C LYS A 117 0.19 -22.16 -14.40
N ARG A 118 1.33 -21.74 -13.87
CA ARG A 118 2.53 -22.58 -13.68
C ARG A 118 2.64 -23.04 -12.23
N GLN A 119 2.82 -24.35 -12.06
CA GLN A 119 2.83 -24.99 -10.74
C GLN A 119 4.17 -24.89 -10.00
N LEU A 120 5.29 -24.99 -10.72
CA LEU A 120 6.64 -25.03 -10.15
C LEU A 120 7.52 -23.97 -10.79
N TRP A 121 8.21 -23.19 -9.96
CA TRP A 121 9.04 -22.08 -10.38
C TRP A 121 10.46 -22.26 -9.87
N SER A 122 11.44 -22.32 -10.78
CA SER A 122 12.83 -22.09 -10.36
C SER A 122 13.02 -20.62 -10.03
N MET A 123 14.06 -20.27 -9.27
CA MET A 123 14.31 -18.87 -8.95
C MET A 123 14.58 -18.00 -10.20
N ASP A 124 15.21 -18.58 -11.22
CA ASP A 124 15.46 -17.88 -12.50
C ASP A 124 14.14 -17.56 -13.21
N ASP A 125 13.17 -18.49 -13.17
CA ASP A 125 11.83 -18.24 -13.72
C ASP A 125 11.10 -17.11 -12.99
N VAL A 126 11.20 -17.08 -11.66
CA VAL A 126 10.58 -16.01 -10.85
C VAL A 126 11.19 -14.65 -11.19
N VAL A 127 12.52 -14.58 -11.26
CA VAL A 127 13.26 -13.34 -11.60
C VAL A 127 12.87 -12.85 -12.99
N ALA A 128 12.94 -13.74 -14.00
CA ALA A 128 12.61 -13.38 -15.38
C ALA A 128 11.16 -12.92 -15.51
N LYS A 129 10.22 -13.64 -14.89
CA LYS A 129 8.79 -13.31 -15.00
C LYS A 129 8.42 -12.05 -14.23
N PHE A 130 9.06 -11.81 -13.09
CA PHE A 130 8.85 -10.57 -12.33
C PHE A 130 9.33 -9.36 -13.13
N ALA A 131 10.48 -9.45 -13.78
CA ALA A 131 10.99 -8.41 -14.65
C ALA A 131 10.07 -8.16 -15.87
N GLU A 132 9.45 -9.21 -16.43
CA GLU A 132 8.44 -9.07 -17.48
C GLU A 132 7.19 -8.30 -17.01
N TYR A 133 6.71 -8.59 -15.80
CA TYR A 133 5.51 -7.96 -15.23
C TYR A 133 5.72 -6.51 -14.80
N TYR A 134 6.85 -6.23 -14.13
CA TYR A 134 7.05 -4.98 -13.38
C TYR A 134 8.29 -4.19 -13.80
N GLY A 135 9.06 -4.70 -14.77
CA GLY A 135 10.26 -4.08 -15.31
C GLY A 135 11.55 -4.50 -14.58
N GLU A 136 12.64 -4.62 -15.36
CA GLU A 136 13.99 -4.93 -14.85
C GLU A 136 14.48 -3.87 -13.85
N GLU A 137 14.23 -2.59 -14.12
CA GLU A 137 14.68 -1.49 -13.26
C GLU A 137 14.14 -1.62 -11.82
N LEU A 138 12.86 -1.98 -11.65
CA LEU A 138 12.28 -2.17 -10.33
C LEU A 138 12.99 -3.32 -9.59
N LEU A 139 13.17 -4.45 -10.28
CA LEU A 139 13.80 -5.62 -9.72
C LEU A 139 15.24 -5.33 -9.29
N GLU A 140 16.03 -4.66 -10.13
CA GLU A 140 17.42 -4.30 -9.83
C GLU A 140 17.50 -3.34 -8.63
N ARG A 141 16.72 -2.24 -8.65
CA ARG A 141 16.75 -1.22 -7.60
C ARG A 141 16.24 -1.73 -6.24
N ARG A 142 15.42 -2.78 -6.24
CA ARG A 142 14.74 -3.30 -5.05
C ARG A 142 14.98 -4.79 -4.84
N PHE A 143 16.06 -5.33 -5.39
CA PHE A 143 16.37 -6.76 -5.36
C PHE A 143 16.41 -7.34 -3.94
N MET A 144 16.87 -6.56 -2.97
CA MET A 144 16.85 -6.98 -1.55
C MET A 144 15.42 -7.20 -1.03
N TYR A 145 14.48 -6.32 -1.35
CA TYR A 145 13.08 -6.48 -0.96
C TYR A 145 12.41 -7.63 -1.71
N PHE A 146 12.74 -7.82 -2.99
CA PHE A 146 12.29 -8.98 -3.75
C PHE A 146 12.73 -10.31 -3.09
N ARG A 147 14.00 -10.43 -2.72
CA ARG A 147 14.51 -11.62 -2.01
C ARG A 147 13.83 -11.81 -0.66
N LEU A 148 13.69 -10.74 0.11
CA LEU A 148 13.05 -10.79 1.44
C LEU A 148 11.57 -11.17 1.34
N ALA A 149 10.87 -10.70 0.30
CA ALA A 149 9.49 -11.05 0.02
C ALA A 149 9.36 -12.55 -0.25
N ILE A 150 10.23 -13.15 -1.08
CA ILE A 150 10.24 -14.61 -1.30
C ILE A 150 10.43 -15.37 0.01
N GLU A 151 11.36 -14.96 0.87
CA GLU A 151 11.60 -15.61 2.16
C GLU A 151 10.42 -15.45 3.13
N ARG A 152 9.79 -14.27 3.17
CA ARG A 152 8.57 -14.06 3.96
C ARG A 152 7.40 -14.91 3.47
N LEU A 153 7.21 -15.01 2.15
CA LEU A 153 6.17 -15.83 1.55
C LEU A 153 6.42 -17.33 1.81
N LYS A 154 7.68 -17.78 1.86
CA LYS A 154 8.02 -19.13 2.34
C LYS A 154 7.70 -19.30 3.82
N GLY A 155 8.11 -18.34 4.65
CA GLY A 155 7.92 -18.36 6.10
C GLY A 155 6.45 -18.33 6.54
N SER A 156 5.59 -17.64 5.78
CA SER A 156 4.14 -17.62 6.00
C SER A 156 3.42 -18.86 5.46
N GLY A 157 4.11 -19.71 4.69
CA GLY A 157 3.55 -20.89 4.04
C GLY A 157 2.82 -20.61 2.73
N ALA A 158 2.80 -19.36 2.25
CA ALA A 158 2.25 -18.98 0.95
C ALA A 158 3.01 -19.63 -0.22
N LEU A 159 4.34 -19.76 -0.09
CA LEU A 159 5.20 -20.49 -1.01
C LEU A 159 5.78 -21.73 -0.33
N ARG A 160 5.70 -22.88 -0.99
CA ARG A 160 6.34 -24.11 -0.55
C ARG A 160 7.55 -24.41 -1.40
N GLN A 161 8.64 -24.75 -0.71
CA GLN A 161 9.85 -25.22 -1.36
C GLN A 161 9.66 -26.64 -1.90
N ARG A 162 10.18 -26.89 -3.10
CA ARG A 162 10.11 -28.17 -3.83
C ARG A 162 11.46 -28.47 -4.47
N ASP A 163 11.77 -29.75 -4.58
CA ASP A 163 12.89 -30.23 -5.40
C ASP A 163 12.38 -30.49 -6.83
N CYS A 164 13.03 -29.86 -7.81
CA CYS A 164 12.76 -29.97 -9.24
C CYS A 164 13.93 -30.66 -9.95
N GLY A 165 14.28 -31.88 -9.54
CA GLY A 165 15.37 -32.62 -10.17
C GLY A 165 16.76 -32.05 -9.86
N GLY A 166 16.99 -31.67 -8.60
CA GLY A 166 18.25 -31.12 -8.10
C GLY A 166 18.29 -29.59 -8.02
N VAL A 167 17.23 -28.90 -8.48
CA VAL A 167 17.07 -27.45 -8.38
C VAL A 167 15.99 -27.11 -7.36
N GLN A 168 16.26 -26.14 -6.49
CA GLN A 168 15.26 -25.64 -5.56
C GLN A 168 14.23 -24.77 -6.27
N CYS A 169 12.97 -25.19 -6.22
CA CYS A 169 11.82 -24.47 -6.75
C CYS A 169 10.89 -23.98 -5.64
N VAL A 170 9.98 -23.08 -6.02
CA VAL A 170 8.83 -22.68 -5.21
C VAL A 170 7.52 -23.02 -5.92
N GLN A 171 6.50 -23.31 -5.11
CA GLN A 171 5.12 -23.56 -5.53
C GLN A 171 4.17 -22.72 -4.68
N LEU A 172 3.24 -22.01 -5.32
CA LEU A 172 2.16 -21.32 -4.63
C LEU A 172 1.25 -22.33 -3.92
N SER A 173 0.93 -22.06 -2.67
CA SER A 173 0.20 -23.00 -1.79
C SER A 173 -1.23 -22.57 -1.44
N ILE A 174 -1.71 -21.49 -2.05
CA ILE A 174 -2.99 -20.84 -1.77
C ILE A 174 -3.90 -20.94 -2.99
#